data_AF-A0A098B389-F1
#
_entry.id   AF-A0A098B389-F1
#
_cell.length_a   1.000
_cell.length_b   1.000
_cell.length_c   1.000
_cell.angle_alpha   90.00
_cell.angle_beta   90.00
_cell.angle_gamma   90.00
#
_symmetry.space_group_name_H-M   'P 1'
#
loop_
_entity.id
_entity.type
_entity.pdbx_description
1 polymer ?
#
loop_
_entity_poly.entity_id
_entity_poly.type
_entity_poly.pdbx_seq_one_letter_code
_entity_poly.pdbx_strand_id
1 'polypeptide(L)'
;MAKKTESLDQALGRLPMKYRMYFRWKFNIPYKGQEVKERTVEQLLKASGVANMSTFEAWEKTEEYEYLVNLMLAGKEANDLLEVYNAVSEKAKAGDSKAVDTLFKIQKTIKDNLKRTKLQEQEVQEEDDLLL
;
A
#
# COMPACT_ATOMS: atom_id res chain seq x y z
N MET A 1 -5.61 15.35 15.37
CA MET A 1 -6.09 14.27 14.45
C MET A 1 -4.89 13.53 13.87
N ALA A 2 -4.34 12.53 14.57
CA ALA A 2 -3.33 11.66 13.98
C ALA A 2 -4.01 10.71 12.99
N LYS A 3 -3.54 10.70 11.74
CA LYS A 3 -4.11 9.85 10.70
C LYS A 3 -3.67 8.42 10.94
N LYS A 4 -4.59 7.55 11.38
CA LYS A 4 -4.53 6.11 11.09
C LYS A 4 -4.05 5.95 9.65
N THR A 5 -2.96 5.19 9.42
CA THR A 5 -2.41 5.01 8.07
C THR A 5 -3.55 4.57 7.16
N GLU A 6 -3.91 5.46 6.25
CA GLU A 6 -5.07 5.30 5.40
C GLU A 6 -4.85 4.09 4.47
N SER A 7 -5.87 3.25 4.30
CA SER A 7 -5.77 2.16 3.33
C SER A 7 -5.79 2.71 1.90
N LEU A 8 -5.14 2.01 0.97
CA LEU A 8 -5.14 2.41 -0.45
C LEU A 8 -6.56 2.61 -0.99
N ASP A 9 -7.52 1.76 -0.61
CA ASP A 9 -8.92 1.90 -1.03
C ASP A 9 -9.61 3.15 -0.47
N GLN A 10 -9.31 3.51 0.79
CA GLN A 10 -9.80 4.75 1.39
C GLN A 10 -9.25 5.98 0.66
N ALA A 11 -7.94 5.99 0.38
CA ALA A 11 -7.28 7.10 -0.31
C ALA A 11 -7.82 7.27 -1.74
N LEU A 12 -7.93 6.16 -2.49
CA LEU A 12 -8.56 6.15 -3.81
C LEU A 12 -10.02 6.63 -3.73
N GLY A 13 -10.75 6.30 -2.66
CA GLY A 13 -12.14 6.69 -2.43
C GLY A 13 -12.41 8.19 -2.36
N ARG A 14 -11.38 9.04 -2.21
CA ARG A 14 -11.50 10.51 -2.19
C ARG A 14 -11.32 11.17 -3.55
N LEU A 15 -10.73 10.47 -4.51
CA LEU A 15 -10.35 11.03 -5.82
C LEU A 15 -11.53 11.14 -6.79
N PRO A 16 -11.47 11.94 -7.84
CA PRO A 16 -12.35 11.79 -8.99
C PRO A 16 -12.29 10.37 -9.59
N MET A 17 -13.45 9.85 -10.03
CA MET A 17 -13.57 8.47 -10.53
C MET A 17 -12.58 8.13 -11.66
N LYS A 18 -12.28 9.10 -12.55
CA LYS A 18 -11.30 8.94 -13.64
C LYS A 18 -9.92 8.51 -13.15
N TYR A 19 -9.43 9.12 -12.06
CA TYR A 19 -8.12 8.81 -11.49
C TYR A 19 -8.14 7.48 -10.74
N ARG A 20 -9.24 7.15 -10.06
CA ARG A 20 -9.45 5.83 -9.44
C ARG A 20 -9.38 4.70 -10.46
N MET A 21 -10.08 4.87 -11.59
CA MET A 21 -10.11 3.90 -12.68
C MET A 21 -8.73 3.77 -13.31
N TYR A 22 -8.08 4.89 -13.60
CA TYR A 22 -6.74 4.91 -14.16
C TYR A 22 -5.72 4.18 -13.28
N PHE A 23 -5.67 4.51 -11.98
CA PHE A 23 -4.73 3.92 -11.03
C PHE A 23 -4.94 2.40 -10.90
N ARG A 24 -6.19 1.95 -10.77
CA ARG A 24 -6.51 0.52 -10.69
C ARG A 24 -6.16 -0.21 -11.98
N TRP A 25 -6.42 0.40 -13.14
CA TRP A 25 -6.03 -0.16 -14.43
C TRP A 25 -4.51 -0.29 -14.58
N LYS A 26 -3.76 0.78 -14.28
CA LYS A 26 -2.30 0.84 -14.45
C LYS A 26 -1.57 -0.21 -13.60
N PHE A 27 -2.03 -0.42 -12.37
CA PHE A 27 -1.41 -1.34 -11.41
C PHE A 27 -2.13 -2.68 -11.24
N ASN A 28 -3.15 -2.95 -12.07
CA ASN A 28 -3.98 -4.15 -12.00
C ASN A 28 -4.53 -4.43 -10.59
N ILE A 29 -5.07 -3.40 -9.93
CA ILE A 29 -5.57 -3.49 -8.55
C ILE A 29 -7.06 -3.83 -8.56
N PRO A 30 -7.47 -5.01 -8.08
CA PRO A 30 -8.87 -5.42 -8.04
C PRO A 30 -9.68 -4.52 -7.11
N TYR A 31 -10.99 -4.46 -7.34
CA TYR A 31 -11.90 -3.70 -6.50
C TYR A 31 -13.09 -4.55 -6.08
N LYS A 32 -13.30 -4.68 -4.77
CA LYS A 32 -14.40 -5.50 -4.20
C LYS A 32 -14.44 -6.93 -4.76
N GLY A 33 -13.27 -7.55 -4.95
CA GLY A 33 -13.15 -8.91 -5.50
C GLY A 33 -13.42 -9.01 -7.00
N GLN A 34 -13.63 -7.89 -7.70
CA GLN A 34 -13.68 -7.87 -9.16
C GLN A 34 -12.29 -7.61 -9.73
N GLU A 35 -11.83 -8.50 -10.58
CA GLU A 35 -10.60 -8.33 -11.35
C GLU A 35 -10.70 -7.10 -12.26
N VAL A 36 -9.56 -6.47 -12.49
CA VAL A 36 -9.47 -5.39 -13.46
C VAL A 36 -9.58 -6.02 -14.85
N LYS A 37 -10.68 -5.72 -15.55
CA LYS A 37 -10.81 -6.12 -16.94
C LYS A 37 -9.62 -5.59 -17.73
N GLU A 38 -8.98 -6.44 -18.53
CA GLU A 38 -8.02 -6.00 -19.55
C GLU A 38 -8.70 -4.96 -20.43
N ARG A 39 -8.21 -3.72 -20.38
CA ARG A 39 -8.69 -2.62 -21.21
C ARG A 39 -7.54 -2.08 -22.00
N THR A 40 -7.76 -1.80 -23.28
CA THR A 40 -6.84 -0.97 -24.05
C THR A 40 -6.86 0.47 -23.51
N VAL A 41 -5.83 1.25 -23.85
CA VAL A 41 -5.76 2.69 -23.50
C VAL A 41 -7.00 3.43 -24.02
N GLU A 42 -7.46 3.13 -25.23
CA GLU A 42 -8.66 3.72 -25.82
C GLU A 42 -9.93 3.41 -25.02
N GLN A 43 -10.08 2.16 -24.59
CA GLN A 43 -11.22 1.73 -23.76
C GLN A 43 -11.18 2.39 -22.38
N LEU A 44 -9.99 2.60 -21.82
CA LEU A 44 -9.80 3.33 -20.57
C LEU A 44 -10.18 4.81 -20.71
N LEU A 45 -9.72 5.48 -21.77
CA LEU A 45 -10.07 6.88 -22.05
C LEU A 45 -11.58 7.04 -22.23
N LYS A 46 -12.20 6.16 -23.01
CA LYS A 46 -13.67 6.13 -23.19
C LYS A 46 -14.40 5.91 -21.88
N ALA A 47 -13.96 4.96 -21.05
CA ALA A 47 -14.60 4.67 -19.78
C ALA A 47 -14.41 5.78 -18.73
N SER A 48 -13.26 6.47 -18.75
CA SER A 48 -12.93 7.55 -17.83
C SER A 48 -13.49 8.91 -18.24
N GLY A 49 -13.97 9.05 -19.48
CA GLY A 49 -14.45 10.31 -20.03
C GLY A 49 -13.32 11.32 -20.28
N VAL A 50 -12.08 10.86 -20.36
CA VAL A 50 -10.89 11.70 -20.58
C VAL A 50 -10.49 11.63 -22.05
N ALA A 51 -10.20 12.78 -22.66
CA ALA A 51 -9.91 12.87 -24.09
C ALA A 51 -8.58 12.19 -24.49
N ASN A 52 -7.55 12.29 -23.64
CA ASN A 52 -6.22 11.74 -23.93
C ASN A 52 -5.44 11.43 -22.64
N MET A 53 -4.36 10.66 -22.81
CA MET A 53 -3.52 10.21 -21.69
C MET A 53 -2.78 11.35 -20.97
N SER A 54 -2.58 12.49 -21.61
CA SER A 54 -1.85 13.64 -21.03
C SER A 54 -2.44 14.09 -19.70
N THR A 55 -3.76 13.95 -19.52
CA THR A 55 -4.42 14.26 -18.24
C THR A 55 -3.95 13.34 -17.10
N PHE A 56 -3.72 12.06 -17.38
CA PHE A 56 -3.21 11.12 -16.40
C PHE A 56 -1.71 11.31 -16.20
N GLU A 57 -0.94 11.47 -17.27
CA GLU A 57 0.52 11.74 -17.19
C GLU A 57 0.84 13.01 -16.40
N ALA A 58 0.01 14.04 -16.51
CA ALA A 58 0.13 15.24 -15.69
C ALA A 58 -0.18 14.94 -14.21
N TRP A 59 -1.22 14.14 -13.95
CA TRP A 59 -1.61 13.72 -12.61
C TRP A 59 -0.54 12.85 -11.93
N GLU A 60 0.18 12.02 -12.67
CA GLU A 60 1.27 11.18 -12.15
C GLU A 60 2.43 11.96 -11.52
N LYS A 61 2.54 13.25 -11.86
CA LYS A 61 3.58 14.14 -11.32
C LYS A 61 3.15 14.85 -10.04
N THR A 62 1.96 14.55 -9.52
CA THR A 62 1.42 15.19 -8.32
C THR A 62 1.76 14.40 -7.06
N GLU A 63 1.87 15.09 -5.93
CA GLU A 63 2.06 14.48 -4.61
C GLU A 63 0.91 13.52 -4.26
N GLU A 64 -0.31 13.80 -4.74
CA GLU A 64 -1.47 12.93 -4.57
C GLU A 64 -1.25 11.56 -5.21
N TYR A 65 -0.69 11.51 -6.43
CA TYR A 65 -0.36 10.25 -7.08
C TYR A 65 0.79 9.53 -6.38
N GLU A 66 1.85 10.25 -6.02
CA GLU A 66 2.99 9.70 -5.28
C GLU A 66 2.54 9.03 -3.97
N TYR A 67 1.66 9.69 -3.22
CA TYR A 67 1.10 9.16 -1.99
C TYR A 67 0.38 7.81 -2.20
N LEU A 68 -0.41 7.67 -3.28
CA LEU A 68 -1.09 6.41 -3.60
C LEU A 68 -0.12 5.30 -3.98
N VAL A 69 0.94 5.62 -4.72
CA VAL A 69 2.00 4.67 -5.06
C VAL A 69 2.68 4.18 -3.77
N ASN A 70 3.01 5.08 -2.85
CA ASN A 70 3.62 4.72 -1.57
C ASN A 70 2.69 3.82 -0.72
N LEU A 71 1.39 4.10 -0.66
CA LEU A 71 0.42 3.22 0.01
C LEU A 71 0.36 1.83 -0.63
N MET A 72 0.39 1.75 -1.96
CA MET A 72 0.38 0.49 -2.70
C MET A 72 1.66 -0.32 -2.46
N LEU A 73 2.82 0.32 -2.50
CA LEU A 73 4.11 -0.30 -2.24
C LEU A 73 4.19 -0.82 -0.81
N ALA A 74 3.76 -0.04 0.19
CA ALA A 74 3.71 -0.49 1.58
C ALA A 74 2.85 -1.76 1.76
N GLY A 75 1.74 -1.85 1.02
CA GLY A 75 0.90 -3.07 1.00
C GLY A 75 1.60 -4.27 0.36
N LYS A 76 2.34 -4.07 -0.73
CA LYS A 76 3.14 -5.13 -1.37
C LYS A 76 4.29 -5.58 -0.49
N GLU A 77 5.03 -4.65 0.11
CA GLU A 77 6.12 -4.94 1.05
C GLU A 77 5.66 -5.84 2.19
N ALA A 78 4.44 -5.65 2.71
CA ALA A 78 3.87 -6.51 3.74
C ALA A 78 3.66 -7.96 3.26
N ASN A 79 3.19 -8.16 2.03
CA ASN A 79 3.02 -9.49 1.43
C ASN A 79 4.37 -10.12 1.11
N ASP A 80 5.29 -9.37 0.50
CA ASP A 80 6.65 -9.84 0.18
C ASP A 80 7.37 -10.25 1.47
N LEU A 81 7.22 -9.48 2.55
CA LEU A 81 7.77 -9.82 3.86
C LEU A 81 7.20 -11.13 4.41
N LEU A 82 5.91 -11.40 4.21
CA LEU A 82 5.26 -12.66 4.60
C LEU A 82 5.82 -13.84 3.79
N GLU A 83 5.96 -13.68 2.47
CA GLU A 83 6.53 -14.71 1.59
C GLU A 83 7.97 -15.04 1.98
N VAL A 84 8.80 -14.00 2.18
CA VAL A 84 10.20 -14.17 2.63
C VAL A 84 10.25 -14.79 4.02
N TYR A 85 9.40 -14.36 4.96
CA TYR A 85 9.32 -14.96 6.28
C TYR A 85 9.05 -16.48 6.20
N ASN A 86 8.07 -16.88 5.38
CA ASN A 86 7.72 -18.28 5.20
C ASN A 86 8.89 -19.08 4.62
N ALA A 87 9.49 -18.60 3.53
CA ALA A 87 10.62 -19.28 2.87
C ALA A 87 11.85 -19.39 3.78
N VAL A 88 12.15 -18.35 4.56
CA VAL A 88 13.28 -18.35 5.51
C VAL A 88 12.97 -19.24 6.72
N SER A 89 11.73 -19.23 7.22
CA SER A 89 11.31 -20.09 8.34
C SER A 89 11.44 -21.58 7.98
N GLU A 90 11.10 -21.99 6.77
CA GLU A 90 11.25 -23.39 6.34
C GLU A 90 12.71 -23.81 6.34
N LYS A 91 13.60 -22.99 5.76
CA LYS A 91 15.05 -23.25 5.73
C LYS A 91 15.66 -23.27 7.13
N ALA A 92 15.24 -22.36 8.01
CA ALA A 92 15.71 -22.30 9.39
C ALA A 92 15.33 -23.56 10.17
N LYS A 93 14.09 -24.05 10.01
CA LYS A 93 13.62 -25.31 10.62
C LYS A 93 14.37 -26.54 10.08
N ALA A 94 14.85 -26.48 8.84
CA ALA A 94 15.70 -27.51 8.24
C ALA A 94 17.17 -27.46 8.71
N GLY A 95 17.54 -26.51 9.58
CA GLY A 95 18.88 -26.41 10.17
C GLY A 95 19.85 -25.49 9.42
N ASP A 96 19.39 -24.70 8.45
CA ASP A 96 20.23 -23.69 7.80
C ASP A 96 20.50 -22.53 8.78
N SER A 97 21.76 -22.42 9.24
CA SER A 97 22.18 -21.42 10.21
C SER A 97 22.04 -19.97 9.71
N LYS A 98 22.26 -19.72 8.41
CA LYS A 98 22.06 -18.38 7.83
C LYS A 98 20.58 -18.01 7.80
N ALA A 99 19.71 -18.98 7.53
CA ALA A 99 18.27 -18.77 7.56
C ALA A 99 17.78 -18.49 8.99
N VAL A 100 18.32 -19.15 10.01
CA VAL A 100 18.00 -18.88 11.43
C VAL A 100 18.32 -17.42 11.79
N ASP A 101 19.52 -16.94 11.46
CA ASP A 101 19.92 -15.54 11.71
C ASP A 101 19.03 -14.55 10.96
N THR A 102 18.69 -14.87 9.71
CA THR A 102 17.80 -14.05 8.88
C THR A 102 16.40 -13.99 9.46
N LEU A 103 15.88 -15.11 9.99
CA LEU A 103 14.57 -15.17 10.63
C LEU A 103 14.52 -14.25 11.86
N PHE A 104 15.57 -14.22 12.70
CA PHE A 104 15.63 -13.30 13.84
C PHE A 104 15.63 -11.83 13.42
N LYS A 105 16.32 -11.48 12.32
CA LYS A 105 16.30 -10.12 11.77
C LYS A 105 14.89 -9.73 11.30
N ILE A 106 14.21 -10.61 10.57
CA ILE A 106 12.83 -10.38 10.12
C ILE A 106 11.90 -10.18 11.33
N GLN A 107 12.00 -11.04 12.35
CA GLN A 107 11.23 -10.90 13.59
C GLN A 107 11.49 -9.56 14.30
N LYS A 108 12.74 -9.08 14.29
CA LYS A 108 13.08 -7.77 14.84
C LYS A 108 12.42 -6.64 14.05
N THR A 109 12.51 -6.67 12.71
CA THR A 109 11.84 -5.69 11.84
C THR A 109 10.34 -5.64 12.09
N ILE A 110 9.67 -6.79 12.23
CA ILE A 110 8.24 -6.87 12.55
C ILE A 110 7.95 -6.20 13.91
N LYS A 111 8.74 -6.51 14.94
CA LYS A 111 8.60 -5.90 16.28
C LYS A 111 8.80 -4.38 16.23
N ASP A 112 9.77 -3.91 15.47
CA ASP A 112 10.06 -2.47 15.33
C ASP A 112 8.94 -1.74 14.57
N ASN A 113 8.38 -2.37 13.53
CA ASN A 113 7.21 -1.85 12.82
C ASN A 113 5.99 -1.73 13.75
N LEU A 114 5.70 -2.76 14.55
CA LEU A 114 4.61 -2.73 15.53
C LEU A 114 4.80 -1.66 16.60
N LYS A 115 6.04 -1.43 17.05
CA LYS A 115 6.34 -0.35 18.01
C LYS A 115 6.12 1.03 17.41
N ARG A 116 6.52 1.25 16.15
CA ARG A 116 6.27 2.53 15.45
C ARG A 116 4.78 2.82 15.34
N THR A 117 3.97 1.80 15.04
CA THR A 117 2.51 1.94 15.03
C THR A 117 1.95 2.27 16.42
N LYS A 118 2.43 1.61 17.48
CA LYS A 118 1.98 1.89 18.86
C LYS A 118 2.41 3.25 19.38
N LEU A 119 3.62 3.70 19.07
CA LEU A 119 4.09 5.06 19.43
C LEU A 119 3.23 6.11 18.72
N GLN A 120 2.93 5.89 17.44
CA GLN A 120 1.98 6.72 16.71
C GLN A 120 0.59 6.72 17.34
N GLU A 121 0.12 5.60 17.92
CA GLU A 121 -1.17 5.49 18.63
C GLU A 121 -1.16 6.18 20.01
N GLN A 122 -0.04 6.11 20.74
CA GLN A 122 0.11 6.71 22.08
C GLN A 122 0.24 8.25 22.02
N GLU A 123 0.97 8.78 21.04
CA GLU A 123 1.06 10.23 20.80
C GLU A 123 -0.31 10.84 20.46
N VAL A 124 -1.23 10.09 19.84
CA VAL A 124 -2.63 10.54 19.62
C VAL A 124 -3.41 10.63 20.93
N GLN A 125 -3.17 9.68 21.83
CA GLN A 125 -3.95 9.53 23.05
C GLN A 125 -3.59 10.60 24.08
N GLU A 126 -2.32 11.01 24.15
CA GLU A 126 -1.87 12.11 25.02
C GLU A 126 -2.31 13.50 24.53
N GLU A 127 -2.55 13.71 23.23
CA GLU A 127 -3.08 14.98 22.70
C GLU A 127 -4.60 15.14 22.90
N ASP A 128 -5.40 14.07 22.87
CA ASP A 128 -6.85 14.13 23.08
C ASP A 128 -7.23 14.33 24.56
N ASP A 129 -6.43 13.84 25.51
CA ASP A 129 -6.64 14.06 26.96
C ASP A 129 -6.29 15.49 27.43
N LEU A 130 -5.67 16.31 26.59
CA LEU A 130 -5.27 17.70 26.87
C LEU A 130 -6.28 18.75 26.37
N LEU A 131 -7.42 18.32 25.82
CA LEU A 131 -8.52 19.16 25.32
C LEU A 131 -9.84 18.97 26.10
N LEU A 132 -9.76 18.94 27.43
CA LEU A 132 -10.91 19.09 28.34
C LEU A 132 -10.79 20.36 29.19
#